data_AF-A0A0G1DYG0-F1
#
_entry.id   AF-A0A0G1DYG0-F1
#
_cell.length_a   1.000
_cell.length_b   1.000
_cell.length_c   1.000
_cell.angle_alpha   90.00
_cell.angle_beta   90.00
_cell.angle_gamma   90.00
#
_symmetry.space_group_name_H-M   'P 1'
#
loop_
_entity.id
_entity.type
_entity.pdbx_description
1 polymer ?
#
loop_
_entity_poly.entity_id
_entity_poly.type
_entity_poly.pdbx_seq_one_letter_code
_entity_poly.pdbx_strand_id
1 'polypeptide(L)'
;MEKLNSSQLSKAFQVSKVTIRNWIDRGCPHEKSDKGNSFILSEVIRWHQERFLKTSNGDSSKLAESKALREHFKAKLTELDFLERSGELVCAKDVVDANFEKARMIRDQFLNIPARISPIIAAERDAKKVHEILEKEIRQVLEILSRG
;
A
#
# COMPACT_ATOMS: atom_id res chain seq x y z
N MET A 1 -13.77 -2.98 3.34
CA MET A 1 -13.35 -4.23 2.67
C MET A 1 -14.05 -4.29 1.33
N GLU A 2 -13.27 -4.29 0.25
CA GLU A 2 -13.79 -4.27 -1.11
C GLU A 2 -14.47 -5.60 -1.46
N LYS A 3 -15.71 -5.52 -1.95
CA LYS A 3 -16.54 -6.66 -2.31
C LYS A 3 -16.41 -6.92 -3.81
N LEU A 4 -15.86 -8.07 -4.18
CA LEU A 4 -15.60 -8.45 -5.58
C LEU A 4 -16.76 -9.30 -6.14
N ASN A 5 -17.09 -9.11 -7.41
CA ASN A 5 -18.00 -10.01 -8.12
C ASN A 5 -17.24 -11.22 -8.74
N SER A 6 -17.96 -12.24 -9.20
CA SER A 6 -17.35 -13.45 -9.80
C SER A 6 -16.43 -13.17 -11.00
N SER A 7 -16.65 -12.07 -11.73
CA SER A 7 -15.79 -11.68 -12.87
C SER A 7 -14.48 -11.03 -12.41
N GLN A 8 -14.54 -10.25 -11.35
CA GLN A 8 -13.36 -9.63 -10.73
C GLN A 8 -12.52 -10.68 -9.99
N LEU A 9 -13.16 -11.58 -9.24
CA LEU A 9 -12.48 -12.70 -8.57
C LEU A 9 -11.79 -13.63 -9.59
N SER A 10 -12.42 -13.86 -10.75
CA SER A 10 -11.84 -14.65 -11.85
C SER A 10 -10.56 -14.04 -12.39
N LYS A 11 -10.55 -12.71 -12.57
CA LYS A 11 -9.36 -11.96 -12.99
C LYS A 11 -8.28 -11.97 -11.91
N ALA A 12 -8.65 -11.77 -10.64
CA ALA A 12 -7.72 -11.75 -9.51
C ALA A 12 -6.97 -13.09 -9.34
N PHE A 13 -7.68 -14.22 -9.43
CA PHE A 13 -7.05 -15.53 -9.30
C PHE A 13 -6.54 -16.08 -10.65
N GLN A 14 -6.81 -15.39 -11.76
CA GLN A 14 -6.55 -15.84 -13.13
C GLN A 14 -7.08 -17.25 -13.40
N VAL A 15 -8.30 -17.52 -12.92
CA VAL A 15 -9.03 -18.79 -13.07
C VAL A 15 -10.34 -18.56 -13.82
N SER A 16 -10.90 -19.60 -14.41
CA SER A 16 -12.18 -19.50 -15.11
C SER A 16 -13.36 -19.25 -14.15
N LYS A 17 -14.44 -18.62 -14.63
CA LYS A 17 -15.70 -18.45 -13.86
C LYS A 17 -16.31 -19.79 -13.41
N VAL A 18 -16.03 -20.87 -14.14
CA VAL A 18 -16.43 -22.24 -13.77
C VAL A 18 -15.69 -22.70 -12.52
N THR A 19 -14.42 -22.36 -12.39
CA THR A 19 -13.60 -22.69 -11.21
C THR A 19 -14.16 -22.00 -9.96
N ILE A 20 -14.60 -20.74 -10.08
CA ILE A 20 -15.26 -20.02 -9.00
C ILE A 20 -16.59 -20.67 -8.62
N ARG A 21 -17.39 -21.09 -9.59
CA ARG A 21 -18.63 -21.83 -9.30
C ARG A 21 -18.34 -23.11 -8.51
N ASN A 22 -17.33 -23.88 -8.94
CA ASN A 22 -16.88 -25.07 -8.21
C ASN A 22 -16.38 -24.73 -6.78
N TRP A 23 -15.80 -23.55 -6.56
CA TRP A 23 -15.42 -23.10 -5.22
C TRP A 23 -16.63 -22.83 -4.34
N ILE A 24 -17.68 -22.21 -4.89
CA ILE A 24 -18.96 -21.99 -4.18
C ILE A 24 -19.58 -23.32 -3.77
N ASP A 25 -19.65 -24.29 -4.70
CA ASP A 25 -20.17 -25.64 -4.44
C ASP A 25 -19.34 -26.37 -3.36
N ARG A 26 -18.08 -26.00 -3.22
CA ARG A 26 -17.13 -26.54 -2.23
C ARG A 26 -17.14 -25.77 -0.90
N GLY A 27 -17.97 -24.75 -0.75
CA GLY A 27 -18.16 -23.97 0.47
C GLY A 27 -17.32 -22.70 0.59
N CYS A 28 -16.93 -22.10 -0.54
CA CYS A 28 -16.23 -20.80 -0.54
C CYS A 28 -17.12 -19.70 0.09
N PRO A 29 -16.60 -18.90 1.03
CA PRO A 29 -17.32 -17.75 1.60
C PRO A 29 -17.78 -16.79 0.51
N HIS A 30 -19.08 -16.48 0.51
CA HIS A 30 -19.70 -15.54 -0.41
C HIS A 30 -20.99 -14.97 0.19
N GLU A 31 -21.36 -13.77 -0.25
CA GLU A 31 -22.64 -13.13 0.03
C GLU A 31 -23.49 -13.06 -1.24
N LYS A 32 -24.81 -13.16 -1.09
CA LYS A 32 -25.75 -12.93 -2.21
C LYS A 32 -26.03 -11.45 -2.32
N SER A 33 -25.79 -10.87 -3.49
CA SER A 33 -26.09 -9.49 -3.86
C SER A 33 -27.10 -9.47 -5.01
N ASP A 34 -27.75 -8.33 -5.23
CA ASP A 34 -28.70 -8.10 -6.34
C ASP A 34 -28.10 -8.40 -7.72
N LYS A 35 -26.77 -8.34 -7.86
CA LYS A 35 -26.02 -8.61 -9.10
C LYS A 35 -25.33 -9.98 -9.14
N GLY A 36 -25.67 -10.88 -8.21
CA GLY A 36 -25.10 -12.23 -8.09
C GLY A 36 -24.22 -12.40 -6.85
N ASN A 37 -23.23 -13.29 -6.91
CA ASN A 37 -22.38 -13.60 -5.76
C ASN A 37 -21.29 -12.54 -5.57
N SER A 38 -21.13 -12.12 -4.32
CA SER A 38 -20.13 -11.18 -3.85
C SER A 38 -19.13 -11.88 -2.93
N PHE A 39 -17.84 -11.57 -3.08
CA PHE A 39 -16.75 -12.22 -2.40
C PHE A 39 -15.87 -11.19 -1.71
N ILE A 40 -15.50 -11.49 -0.47
CA ILE A 40 -14.47 -10.75 0.24
C ILE A 40 -13.15 -11.49 0.00
N LEU A 41 -12.19 -10.83 -0.65
CA LEU A 41 -10.94 -11.46 -1.11
C LEU A 41 -10.20 -12.19 0.03
N SER A 42 -10.08 -11.54 1.19
CA SER A 42 -9.40 -12.10 2.36
C SER A 42 -10.05 -13.38 2.90
N GLU A 43 -11.38 -13.48 2.86
CA GLU A 43 -12.10 -14.67 3.31
C GLU A 43 -11.94 -15.84 2.35
N VAL A 44 -11.96 -15.57 1.04
CA VAL A 44 -11.72 -16.58 0.00
C VAL A 44 -10.31 -17.15 0.12
N ILE A 45 -9.31 -16.29 0.36
CA ILE A 45 -7.92 -16.70 0.56
C ILE A 45 -7.78 -17.57 1.82
N ARG A 46 -8.39 -17.17 2.94
CA ARG A 46 -8.35 -17.94 4.18
C ARG A 46 -9.00 -19.32 4.03
N TRP A 47 -10.18 -19.39 3.42
CA TRP A 47 -10.86 -20.66 3.13
C TRP A 47 -10.00 -21.58 2.27
N HIS A 48 -9.31 -21.02 1.28
CA HIS A 48 -8.40 -21.76 0.42
C HIS A 48 -7.25 -22.35 1.26
N GLN A 49 -6.60 -21.54 2.10
CA GLN A 49 -5.49 -21.94 2.99
C GLN A 49 -5.85 -23.08 3.96
N GLU A 50 -7.00 -23.00 4.64
CA GLU A 50 -7.45 -24.02 5.59
C GLU A 50 -7.67 -25.39 4.94
N ARG A 51 -8.06 -25.41 3.67
CA ARG A 51 -8.28 -26.64 2.92
C ARG A 51 -6.99 -27.34 2.50
N PHE A 52 -5.90 -26.60 2.28
CA PHE A 52 -4.57 -27.19 2.03
C PHE A 52 -4.02 -27.90 3.26
N LEU A 53 -4.19 -27.32 4.45
CA LEU A 53 -3.71 -27.89 5.70
C LEU A 53 -4.37 -29.23 6.05
N LYS A 54 -5.62 -29.47 5.58
CA LYS A 54 -6.35 -30.72 5.81
C LYS A 54 -6.08 -31.84 4.79
N THR A 55 -5.44 -31.54 3.66
CA THR A 55 -5.29 -32.51 2.54
C THR A 55 -3.98 -33.31 2.58
N SER A 56 -3.15 -33.18 3.63
CA SER A 56 -1.85 -33.88 3.74
C SER A 56 -1.93 -35.41 3.96
N ASN A 57 -3.12 -36.00 3.98
CA ASN A 57 -3.30 -37.45 4.12
C ASN A 57 -3.86 -38.05 2.81
N GLY A 58 -3.00 -38.42 1.86
CA GLY A 58 -3.38 -39.31 0.75
C GLY A 58 -2.62 -39.12 -0.56
N ASP A 59 -1.71 -40.05 -0.84
CA ASP A 59 -0.86 -40.15 -2.03
C ASP A 59 -1.63 -40.30 -3.36
N SER A 60 -1.78 -39.19 -4.09
CA SER A 60 -1.78 -39.14 -5.56
C SER A 60 -1.16 -37.83 -6.06
N SER A 61 -0.36 -37.21 -5.20
CA SER A 61 -0.45 -35.78 -4.89
C SER A 61 0.91 -35.11 -5.05
N LYS A 62 1.41 -34.96 -6.27
CA LYS A 62 2.61 -34.10 -6.53
C LYS A 62 2.38 -33.14 -7.69
N LEU A 63 1.75 -33.60 -8.77
CA LEU A 63 1.32 -32.73 -9.87
C LEU A 63 0.14 -31.83 -9.48
N ALA A 64 -0.82 -32.36 -8.73
CA ALA A 64 -1.92 -31.58 -8.18
C ALA A 64 -1.43 -30.56 -7.14
N GLU A 65 -0.49 -30.97 -6.28
CA GLU A 65 0.15 -30.09 -5.30
C GLU A 65 0.97 -28.98 -5.96
N SER A 66 1.78 -29.31 -6.97
CA SER A 66 2.58 -28.33 -7.70
C SER A 66 1.70 -27.30 -8.43
N LYS A 67 0.59 -27.75 -9.04
CA LYS A 67 -0.39 -26.86 -9.69
C LYS A 67 -1.09 -25.96 -8.66
N ALA A 68 -1.53 -26.50 -7.55
CA ALA A 68 -2.24 -25.73 -6.53
C ALA A 68 -1.31 -24.77 -5.77
N LEU A 69 -0.06 -25.14 -5.53
CA LEU A 69 0.96 -24.26 -4.95
C LEU A 69 1.27 -23.09 -5.89
N ARG A 70 1.40 -23.38 -7.19
CA ARG A 70 1.58 -22.36 -8.22
C ARG A 70 0.39 -21.41 -8.29
N GLU A 71 -0.84 -21.93 -8.24
CA GLU A 71 -2.06 -21.12 -8.21
C GLU A 71 -2.17 -20.26 -6.94
N HIS A 72 -1.72 -20.77 -5.78
CA HIS A 72 -1.68 -20.04 -4.52
C HIS A 72 -0.68 -18.87 -4.56
N PHE A 73 0.55 -19.09 -5.02
CA PHE A 73 1.52 -18.00 -5.15
C PHE A 73 1.09 -16.98 -6.20
N LYS A 74 0.44 -17.44 -7.27
CA LYS A 74 -0.15 -16.58 -8.29
C LYS A 74 -1.25 -15.70 -7.72
N ALA A 75 -2.14 -16.26 -6.89
CA ALA A 75 -3.19 -15.50 -6.22
C ALA A 75 -2.62 -14.43 -5.28
N LYS A 76 -1.62 -14.78 -4.46
CA LYS A 76 -0.93 -13.84 -3.58
C LYS A 76 -0.22 -12.73 -4.36
N LEU A 77 0.40 -13.06 -5.48
CA LEU A 77 1.05 -12.06 -6.34
C LEU A 77 0.03 -11.10 -6.95
N THR A 78 -1.12 -11.61 -7.41
CA THR A 78 -2.17 -10.72 -7.94
C THR A 78 -2.82 -9.87 -6.85
N GLU A 79 -2.96 -10.38 -5.63
CA GLU A 79 -3.43 -9.59 -4.49
C GLU A 79 -2.46 -8.44 -4.19
N LEU A 80 -1.15 -8.72 -4.13
CA LEU A 80 -0.14 -7.69 -3.93
C LEU A 80 -0.14 -6.65 -5.08
N ASP A 81 -0.20 -7.08 -6.35
CA ASP A 81 -0.29 -6.17 -7.51
C ASP A 81 -1.59 -5.35 -7.50
N PHE A 82 -2.71 -5.94 -7.08
CA PHE A 82 -3.97 -5.23 -6.94
C PHE A 82 -3.88 -4.15 -5.86
N LEU A 83 -3.34 -4.50 -4.69
CA LEU A 83 -3.17 -3.59 -3.57
C LEU A 83 -2.14 -2.48 -3.85
N GLU A 84 -1.11 -2.79 -4.65
CA GLU A 84 -0.15 -1.79 -5.14
C GLU A 84 -0.82 -0.82 -6.13
N ARG A 85 -1.59 -1.35 -7.10
CA ARG A 85 -2.32 -0.55 -8.09
C ARG A 85 -3.47 0.27 -7.50
N SER A 86 -4.11 -0.21 -6.43
CA SER A 86 -5.14 0.55 -5.70
C SER A 86 -4.54 1.65 -4.82
N GLY A 87 -3.21 1.66 -4.64
CA GLY A 87 -2.50 2.62 -3.80
C GLY A 87 -2.55 2.28 -2.30
N GLU A 88 -3.05 1.11 -1.93
CA GLU A 88 -3.07 0.64 -0.53
C GLU A 88 -1.69 0.13 -0.07
N LEU A 89 -0.89 -0.40 -0.99
CA LEU A 89 0.49 -0.80 -0.76
C LEU A 89 1.45 0.04 -1.60
N VAL A 90 2.56 0.42 -0.99
CA VAL A 90 3.69 1.06 -1.65
C VAL A 90 4.95 0.31 -1.22
N CYS A 91 5.94 0.24 -2.11
CA CYS A 91 7.23 -0.34 -1.78
C CYS A 91 7.82 0.35 -0.54
N ALA A 92 8.14 -0.44 0.49
CA ALA A 92 8.68 0.09 1.74
C ALA A 92 9.97 0.89 1.52
N LYS A 93 10.79 0.47 0.53
CA LYS A 93 12.01 1.18 0.16
C LYS A 93 11.70 2.57 -0.37
N ASP A 94 10.67 2.71 -1.21
CA ASP A 94 10.30 3.99 -1.80
C ASP A 94 9.79 4.97 -0.74
N VAL A 95 9.05 4.48 0.26
CA VAL A 95 8.63 5.29 1.42
C VAL A 95 9.84 5.76 2.23
N VAL A 96 10.78 4.86 2.49
CA VAL A 96 11.99 5.17 3.24
C VAL A 96 12.84 6.20 2.48
N ASP A 97 13.06 6.00 1.19
CA ASP A 97 13.82 6.88 0.32
C ASP A 97 13.15 8.27 0.22
N ALA A 98 11.84 8.31 -0.01
CA ALA A 98 11.07 9.57 -0.04
C ALA A 98 11.10 10.31 1.31
N ASN A 99 11.04 9.58 2.43
CA ASN A 99 11.15 10.18 3.75
C ASN A 99 12.55 10.74 4.01
N PHE A 100 13.60 10.02 3.59
CA PHE A 100 14.98 10.52 3.68
C PHE A 100 15.19 11.77 2.82
N GLU A 101 14.64 11.79 1.61
CA GLU A 101 14.70 12.95 0.73
C GLU A 101 13.97 14.15 1.35
N LYS A 102 12.72 13.97 1.84
CA LYS A 102 11.98 15.03 2.54
C LYS A 102 12.75 15.53 3.77
N ALA A 103 13.30 14.64 4.59
CA ALA A 103 14.09 15.02 5.76
C ALA A 103 15.35 15.82 5.39
N ARG A 104 16.04 15.42 4.31
CA ARG A 104 17.18 16.16 3.77
C ARG A 104 16.76 17.56 3.31
N MET A 105 15.68 17.66 2.53
CA MET A 105 15.15 18.95 2.08
C MET A 105 14.82 19.88 3.25
N ILE A 106 14.14 19.38 4.28
CA ILE A 106 13.82 20.14 5.49
C ILE A 106 15.11 20.67 6.12
N ARG A 107 16.05 19.79 6.41
CA ARG A 107 17.32 20.16 7.03
C ARG A 107 18.07 21.22 6.21
N ASP A 108 18.16 21.02 4.90
CA ASP A 108 18.91 21.92 4.02
C ASP A 108 18.24 23.31 3.96
N GLN A 109 16.91 23.39 3.99
CA GLN A 109 16.19 24.67 4.09
C GLN A 109 16.46 25.39 5.41
N PHE A 110 16.42 24.69 6.55
CA PHE A 110 16.72 25.28 7.86
C PHE A 110 18.18 25.72 7.98
N LEU A 111 19.13 24.94 7.48
CA LEU A 111 20.55 25.31 7.48
C LEU A 111 20.86 26.50 6.57
N ASN A 112 20.00 26.79 5.60
CA ASN A 112 20.16 27.95 4.73
C ASN A 112 19.64 29.26 5.37
N ILE A 113 18.81 29.19 6.42
CA ILE A 113 18.27 30.38 7.10
C ILE A 113 19.40 31.29 7.61
N PRO A 114 20.36 30.81 8.43
CA PRO A 114 21.40 31.68 8.98
C PRO A 114 22.27 32.31 7.89
N ALA A 115 22.61 31.56 6.84
CA ALA A 115 23.42 32.08 5.73
C ALA A 115 22.76 33.28 5.04
N ARG A 116 21.43 33.27 4.91
CA ARG A 116 20.66 34.37 4.29
C ARG A 116 20.52 35.58 5.19
N ILE A 117 20.24 35.37 6.47
CA ILE A 117 19.79 36.45 7.36
C ILE A 117 20.90 37.04 8.23
N SER A 118 22.02 36.33 8.43
CA SER A 118 23.12 36.79 9.30
C SER A 118 23.64 38.18 8.93
N PRO A 119 23.85 38.53 7.65
CA PRO A 119 24.29 39.89 7.28
C PRO A 119 23.25 40.97 7.60
N ILE A 120 21.97 40.63 7.50
CA ILE A 120 20.85 41.55 7.76
C ILE A 120 20.75 41.80 9.27
N ILE A 121 20.79 40.73 10.07
CA ILE A 121 20.73 40.81 11.53
C ILE A 121 21.96 41.51 12.09
N ALA A 122 23.15 41.27 11.54
CA ALA A 122 24.38 41.92 11.99
C ALA A 122 24.36 43.45 11.81
N ALA A 123 23.58 43.97 10.86
CA ALA A 123 23.41 45.40 10.64
C ALA A 123 22.30 46.03 11.51
N GLU A 124 21.41 45.20 12.08
CA GLU A 124 20.25 45.66 12.84
C GLU A 124 20.60 45.84 14.33
N ARG A 125 20.13 46.93 14.93
CA ARG A 125 20.41 47.27 16.35
C ARG A 125 19.19 47.15 17.24
N ASP A 126 17.99 47.10 16.65
CA ASP A 126 16.73 46.91 17.36
C ASP A 126 16.36 45.43 17.48
N ALA A 127 16.30 44.94 18.72
CA ALA A 127 15.93 43.56 19.02
C ALA A 127 14.54 43.16 18.49
N LYS A 128 13.57 44.09 18.43
CA LYS A 128 12.24 43.80 17.86
C LYS A 128 12.32 43.51 16.37
N LYS A 129 13.06 44.33 15.63
CA LYS A 129 13.27 44.13 14.19
C LYS A 129 14.02 42.84 13.89
N VAL A 130 15.04 42.51 14.69
CA VAL A 130 15.74 41.22 14.58
C VAL A 130 14.76 40.05 14.73
N HIS A 131 13.87 40.11 15.71
CA HIS A 131 12.84 39.08 15.90
C HIS A 131 11.89 38.98 14.71
N GLU A 132 11.38 40.11 14.20
CA GLU A 132 10.49 40.15 13.04
C GLU A 132 11.15 39.55 11.78
N ILE A 133 12.43 39.82 11.55
CA ILE A 133 13.20 39.27 10.43
C ILE A 133 13.34 37.74 10.57
N LEU A 134 13.68 37.27 11.77
CA LEU A 134 13.76 35.83 12.07
C LEU A 134 12.41 35.14 11.87
N GLU A 135 11.34 35.70 12.42
CA GLU A 135 10.00 35.13 12.35
C GLU A 135 9.52 35.02 10.90
N LYS A 136 9.71 36.09 10.10
CA LYS A 136 9.36 36.11 8.69
C LYS A 136 10.05 35.00 7.90
N GLU A 137 11.34 34.79 8.16
CA GLU A 137 12.16 33.81 7.45
C GLU A 137 11.82 32.37 7.84
N ILE A 138 11.55 32.12 9.13
CA ILE A 138 11.06 30.82 9.59
C ILE A 138 9.69 30.52 8.96
N ARG A 139 8.77 31.50 8.95
CA ARG A 139 7.45 31.33 8.31
C ARG A 139 7.58 31.04 6.82
N GLN A 140 8.47 31.75 6.11
CA GLN A 140 8.72 31.50 4.70
C GLN A 140 9.21 30.06 4.45
N VAL A 141 10.16 29.57 5.26
CA VAL A 141 10.63 28.18 5.15
C VAL A 141 9.51 27.19 5.43
N LEU A 142 8.70 27.41 6.47
CA LEU A 142 7.56 26.55 6.77
C LEU A 142 6.51 26.53 5.66
N GLU A 143 6.25 27.67 5.01
CA GLU A 143 5.36 27.73 3.84
C GLU A 143 5.92 26.94 2.64
N ILE A 144 7.23 27.00 2.41
CA ILE A 144 7.88 26.20 1.35
C ILE A 144 7.74 24.71 1.65
N LEU A 145 7.97 24.30 2.91
CA LEU A 145 7.87 22.90 3.34
C LEU A 145 6.44 22.38 3.33
N SER A 146 5.45 23.24 3.57
CA SER A 146 4.03 22.86 3.56
C SER A 146 3.46 22.62 2.16
N ARG A 147 4.15 23.07 1.10
CA ARG A 147 3.68 22.96 -0.29
C ARG A 147 4.17 21.69 -1.02
N GLY A 148 4.92 20.80 -0.36
CA GLY A 148 5.43 19.54 -0.91
C GLY A 148 5.02 18.30 -0.12
#